data_AF-A0A8J9ZCJ4-F1
#
_entry.id   AF-A0A8J9ZCJ4-F1
#
_cell.length_a   1.000
_cell.length_b   1.000
_cell.length_c   1.000
_cell.angle_alpha   90.00
_cell.angle_beta   90.00
_cell.angle_gamma   90.00
#
_symmetry.space_group_name_H-M   'P 1'
#
loop_
_entity.id
_entity.type
_entity.pdbx_description
1 polymer ?
#
loop_
_entity_poly.entity_id
_entity_poly.type
_entity_poly.pdbx_seq_one_letter_code
_entity_poly.pdbx_strand_id
1 'polypeptide(L)'
;MFEVRLSTTVTFTCTSTGWRPPATLTWAVTESGAPVSVNPTYTSSNNSQGVGDATSTFILTTANYGVPYSAQCTASGPDPVQTRTSAIISFTTEPEPIVSSTIAPSGPTGDVDANRQ
;
A
#
# COMPACT_ATOMS: atom_id res chain seq x y z
N MET A 1 -0.66 8.49 9.16
CA MET A 1 -0.84 7.06 8.85
C MET A 1 -2.06 6.98 7.96
N PHE A 2 -1.94 6.38 6.77
CA PHE A 2 -3.05 6.31 5.81
C PHE A 2 -3.78 4.98 6.00
N GLU A 3 -5.11 5.02 6.05
CA GLU A 3 -5.97 3.84 6.10
C GLU A 3 -6.45 3.48 4.69
N VAL A 4 -6.32 2.21 4.33
CA VAL A 4 -6.61 1.70 2.99
C VAL A 4 -7.61 0.56 3.09
N ARG A 5 -8.68 0.57 2.30
CA ARG A 5 -9.68 -0.51 2.34
C ARG A 5 -9.08 -1.86 1.93
N LEU A 6 -9.69 -2.96 2.35
CA LEU A 6 -9.33 -4.27 1.86
C LEU A 6 -9.48 -4.40 0.34
N SER A 7 -8.68 -5.31 -0.23
CA SER A 7 -8.61 -5.55 -1.67
C SER A 7 -8.32 -4.28 -2.50
N THR A 8 -7.82 -3.22 -1.86
CA THR A 8 -7.38 -2.03 -2.57
C THR A 8 -6.01 -2.30 -3.17
N THR A 9 -5.90 -1.90 -4.42
CA THR A 9 -4.67 -1.96 -5.19
C THR A 9 -3.93 -0.64 -5.06
N VAL A 10 -2.77 -0.66 -4.41
CA VAL A 10 -1.90 0.51 -4.24
C VAL A 10 -0.74 0.40 -5.23
N THR A 11 -0.51 1.48 -5.98
CA THR A 11 0.61 1.55 -6.93
C THR A 11 1.76 2.35 -6.30
N PHE A 12 2.92 1.73 -6.21
CA PHE A 12 4.15 2.35 -5.75
C PHE A 12 5.02 2.69 -6.94
N THR A 13 5.45 3.94 -7.03
CA THR A 13 6.35 4.41 -8.08
C THR A 13 7.54 5.11 -7.45
N CYS A 14 8.73 4.66 -7.81
CA CYS A 14 10.00 5.28 -7.43
C CYS A 14 10.69 5.79 -8.69
N THR A 15 11.08 7.06 -8.68
CA THR A 15 11.78 7.71 -9.79
C THR A 15 13.14 8.21 -9.32
N SER A 16 14.14 8.06 -10.16
CA SER A 16 15.49 8.55 -9.93
C SER A 16 15.99 9.24 -11.19
N THR A 17 16.49 10.47 -11.04
CA THR A 17 16.83 11.32 -12.18
C THR A 17 18.27 11.81 -12.13
N GLY A 18 18.91 11.93 -13.28
CA GLY A 18 20.23 12.56 -13.42
C GLY A 18 21.41 11.71 -12.93
N TRP A 19 21.30 10.38 -12.95
CA TRP A 19 22.39 9.47 -12.60
C TRP A 19 23.19 9.08 -13.84
N ARG A 20 24.48 8.74 -13.66
CA ARG A 20 25.37 8.37 -14.77
C ARG A 20 26.17 7.10 -14.45
N PRO A 21 25.81 5.92 -15.02
CA PRO A 21 24.60 5.63 -15.78
C PRO A 21 23.35 5.65 -14.86
N PRO A 22 22.13 5.38 -15.36
CA PRO A 22 20.90 5.44 -14.58
C PRO A 22 21.00 4.54 -13.36
N ALA A 23 20.39 4.97 -12.25
CA ALA A 23 20.46 4.21 -11.01
C ALA A 23 19.66 2.91 -11.11
N THR A 24 20.18 1.85 -10.49
CA THR A 24 19.40 0.66 -10.19
C THR A 24 18.44 0.96 -9.05
N LEU A 25 17.16 0.60 -9.20
CA LEU A 25 16.14 0.81 -8.19
C LEU A 25 15.74 -0.51 -7.54
N THR A 26 15.89 -0.60 -6.21
CA THR A 26 15.52 -1.76 -5.41
C THR A 26 14.46 -1.41 -4.39
N TRP A 27 13.62 -2.38 -4.04
CA TRP A 27 12.52 -2.21 -3.09
C TRP A 27 12.72 -3.10 -1.87
N ALA A 28 12.49 -2.52 -0.69
CA ALA A 28 12.28 -3.23 0.55
C ALA A 28 10.82 -3.03 0.96
N VAL A 29 10.03 -4.09 0.92
CA VAL A 29 8.60 -4.07 1.27
C VAL A 29 8.38 -5.01 2.44
N THR A 30 7.64 -4.55 3.45
CA THR A 30 7.25 -5.38 4.59
C THR A 30 5.74 -5.36 4.82
N GLU A 31 5.21 -6.49 5.26
CA GLU A 31 3.83 -6.71 5.70
C GLU A 31 3.87 -7.20 7.15
N SER A 32 3.27 -6.46 8.07
CA SER A 32 3.35 -6.75 9.51
C SER A 32 4.80 -6.95 10.02
N GLY A 33 5.77 -6.29 9.39
CA GLY A 33 7.20 -6.43 9.68
C GLY A 33 7.91 -7.60 8.99
N ALA A 34 7.19 -8.49 8.31
CA ALA A 34 7.78 -9.57 7.51
C ALA A 34 8.11 -9.08 6.09
N PRO A 35 9.28 -9.42 5.51
CA PRO A 35 9.61 -9.08 4.13
C PRO A 35 8.65 -9.73 3.14
N VAL A 36 8.16 -8.93 2.18
CA VAL A 36 7.30 -9.41 1.09
C VAL A 36 8.03 -9.27 -0.23
N SER A 37 7.97 -10.32 -1.04
CA SER A 37 8.49 -10.28 -2.40
C SER A 37 7.53 -9.54 -3.32
N VAL A 38 8.05 -8.55 -4.03
CA VAL A 38 7.31 -7.79 -5.03
C VAL A 38 8.00 -7.94 -6.38
N ASN A 39 7.23 -7.84 -7.46
CA ASN A 39 7.73 -7.93 -8.83
C ASN A 39 7.64 -6.55 -9.48
N PRO A 40 8.60 -5.65 -9.22
CA PRO A 40 8.58 -4.32 -9.81
C PRO A 40 8.92 -4.38 -11.29
N THR A 41 8.25 -3.54 -12.06
CA THR A 41 8.61 -3.21 -13.42
C THR A 41 9.64 -2.09 -13.39
N TYR A 42 10.81 -2.33 -13.97
CA TYR A 42 11.89 -1.35 -14.09
C TYR A 42 11.99 -0.81 -15.51
N THR A 43 12.13 0.50 -15.63
CA THR A 43 12.38 1.20 -16.89
C THR A 43 13.50 2.20 -16.67
N SER A 44 14.36 2.37 -17.67
CA SER A 44 15.37 3.42 -17.65
C SER A 44 15.54 4.05 -19.02
N SER A 45 16.02 5.29 -19.02
CA SER A 45 16.36 6.04 -20.21
C SER A 45 17.76 6.61 -20.06
N ASN A 46 18.44 6.88 -21.17
CA ASN A 46 19.77 7.49 -21.20
C ASN A 46 19.84 8.53 -22.30
N ASN A 47 20.49 9.65 -22.01
CA ASN A 47 20.89 10.61 -23.03
C ASN A 47 22.26 10.22 -23.64
N SER A 48 22.69 10.96 -24.67
CA SER A 48 23.96 10.74 -25.36
C SER A 48 25.20 10.89 -24.47
N GLN A 49 25.08 11.51 -23.31
CA GLN A 49 26.16 11.68 -22.33
C GLN A 49 26.22 10.51 -21.33
N GLY A 50 25.29 9.56 -21.41
CA GLY A 50 25.15 8.43 -20.48
C GLY A 50 24.51 8.83 -19.14
N VAL A 51 23.97 10.05 -19.03
CA VAL A 51 23.14 10.45 -17.90
C VAL A 51 21.72 9.99 -18.20
N GLY A 52 21.03 9.48 -17.19
CA GLY A 52 19.68 9.04 -17.40
C GLY A 52 18.89 8.78 -16.13
N ASP A 53 17.64 8.45 -16.38
CA ASP A 53 16.60 8.35 -15.38
C ASP A 53 16.13 6.91 -15.30
N ALA A 54 15.72 6.50 -14.10
CA ALA A 54 15.18 5.19 -13.82
C ALA A 54 13.84 5.33 -13.10
N THR A 55 12.87 4.49 -13.48
CA THR A 55 11.57 4.40 -12.82
C THR A 55 11.27 2.94 -12.52
N SER A 56 10.87 2.66 -11.28
CA SER A 56 10.48 1.34 -10.81
C SER A 56 9.09 1.41 -10.20
N THR A 57 8.19 0.58 -10.70
CA THR A 57 6.79 0.58 -10.30
C THR A 57 6.33 -0.84 -9.97
N PHE A 58 5.65 -1.01 -8.84
CA PHE A 58 4.96 -2.25 -8.52
C PHE A 58 3.58 -1.96 -7.95
N ILE A 59 2.75 -3.00 -7.97
CA ILE A 59 1.39 -2.96 -7.48
C ILE A 59 1.30 -3.90 -6.28
N LEU A 60 0.70 -3.42 -5.20
CA LEU A 60 0.40 -4.20 -4.00
C LEU A 60 -1.11 -4.22 -3.78
N THR A 61 -1.67 -5.41 -3.61
CA THR A 61 -3.07 -5.56 -3.20
C THR A 61 -3.12 -5.95 -1.74
N THR A 62 -3.82 -5.16 -0.94
CA THR A 62 -4.02 -5.44 0.48
C THR A 62 -4.86 -6.69 0.69
N ALA A 63 -4.35 -7.66 1.44
CA ALA A 63 -4.99 -8.96 1.62
C ALA A 63 -5.68 -9.12 2.98
N ASN A 64 -5.19 -8.45 4.03
CA ASN A 64 -5.60 -8.66 5.42
C ASN A 64 -6.01 -7.35 6.09
N TYR A 65 -7.01 -7.37 6.97
CA TYR A 65 -7.46 -6.20 7.75
C TYR A 65 -6.48 -5.84 8.87
N GLY A 66 -6.33 -4.54 9.17
CA GLY A 66 -5.48 -4.04 10.26
C GLY A 66 -3.99 -4.33 10.10
N VAL A 67 -3.53 -4.72 8.90
CA VAL A 67 -2.15 -5.09 8.63
C VAL A 67 -1.36 -3.87 8.16
N PRO A 68 -0.24 -3.53 8.83
CA PRO A 68 0.63 -2.45 8.40
C PRO A 68 1.55 -2.91 7.27
N TYR A 69 1.65 -2.10 6.22
CA TYR A 69 2.57 -2.26 5.12
C TYR A 69 3.58 -1.12 5.13
N SER A 70 4.82 -1.42 4.75
CA SER A 70 5.84 -0.40 4.50
C SER A 70 6.58 -0.68 3.21
N ALA A 71 6.91 0.37 2.45
CA ALA A 71 7.70 0.28 1.24
C ALA A 71 8.81 1.35 1.24
N GLN A 72 10.03 0.93 0.94
CA GLN A 72 11.19 1.78 0.78
C GLN A 72 11.88 1.48 -0.54
N CYS A 73 12.16 2.52 -1.31
CA CYS A 73 12.96 2.41 -2.53
C CYS A 73 14.39 2.86 -2.26
N THR A 74 15.36 2.15 -2.81
CA THR A 74 16.76 2.54 -2.80
C THR A 74 17.27 2.64 -4.23
N ALA A 75 17.87 3.78 -4.56
CA ALA A 75 18.57 4.03 -5.81
C ALA A 75 20.07 3.83 -5.61
N SER A 76 20.69 2.99 -6.44
CA SER A 76 22.12 2.68 -6.38
C SER A 76 22.80 2.97 -7.72
N GLY A 77 23.87 3.75 -7.69
CA GLY A 77 24.71 4.09 -8.84
C GLY A 77 25.93 3.17 -9.02
N PRO A 78 26.70 3.37 -10.10
CA PRO A 78 27.95 2.65 -10.36
C PRO A 78 29.06 3.09 -9.38
N ASP A 79 30.21 2.40 -9.43
CA ASP A 79 31.38 2.76 -8.64
C ASP A 79 31.90 4.19 -8.92
N PRO A 80 32.25 4.99 -7.88
CA PRO A 80 32.05 4.68 -6.46
C PRO A 80 30.55 4.66 -6.09
N VAL A 81 30.10 3.57 -5.47
CA VAL A 81 28.68 3.32 -5.19
C VAL A 81 28.06 4.50 -4.45
N GLN A 82 27.22 5.26 -5.16
CA GLN A 82 26.34 6.24 -4.55
C GLN A 82 24.99 5.59 -4.31
N THR A 83 24.49 5.68 -3.08
CA THR A 83 23.17 5.17 -2.71
C THR A 83 22.30 6.32 -2.24
N ARG A 84 21.06 6.38 -2.72
CA ARG A 84 20.04 7.31 -2.23
C ARG A 84 18.79 6.53 -1.85
N THR A 85 18.39 6.65 -0.61
CA THR A 85 17.21 5.97 -0.07
C THR A 85 16.04 6.94 -0.02
N SER A 86 14.87 6.49 -0.46
CA SER A 86 13.63 7.26 -0.36
C SER A 86 13.10 7.29 1.07
N ALA A 87 12.14 8.19 1.32
CA ALA A 87 11.29 8.07 2.49
C ALA A 87 10.55 6.71 2.49
N ILE A 88 10.24 6.22 3.68
CA ILE A 88 9.42 5.02 3.87
C ILE A 88 7.96 5.44 3.76
N ILE A 89 7.21 4.76 2.89
CA ILE A 89 5.76 4.93 2.80
C ILE A 89 5.13 3.81 3.62
N SER A 90 4.35 4.19 4.63
CA SER A 90 3.65 3.24 5.51
C SER A 90 2.15 3.51 5.55
N PHE A 91 1.36 2.46 5.45
CA PHE A 91 -0.10 2.51 5.52
C PHE A 91 -0.64 1.23 6.16
N THR A 92 -1.86 1.27 6.66
CA THR A 92 -2.52 0.12 7.27
C THR A 92 -3.88 -0.08 6.64
N THR A 93 -4.28 -1.34 6.53
CA THR A 93 -5.62 -1.64 6.06
C THR A 93 -6.66 -1.23 7.08
N GLU A 94 -7.71 -0.54 6.63
CA GLU A 94 -8.87 -0.18 7.44
C GLU A 94 -9.44 -1.46 8.07
N PRO A 95 -9.74 -1.50 9.38
CA PRO A 95 -10.44 -2.64 9.98
C PRO A 95 -11.84 -2.81 9.39
N GLU A 96 -12.43 -4.01 9.48
CA GLU A 96 -13.81 -4.21 9.01
C GLU A 96 -14.77 -3.17 9.62
N PRO A 97 -15.71 -2.62 8.83
CA PRO A 97 -16.85 -1.95 9.43
C PRO A 97 -17.59 -2.99 10.28
N ILE A 98 -17.60 -2.78 11.59
CA ILE A 98 -18.47 -3.53 12.51
C ILE A 98 -19.89 -3.33 12.01
N VAL A 99 -20.46 -4.35 11.37
CA VAL A 99 -21.89 -4.38 11.10
C VAL A 99 -22.57 -4.54 12.46
N SER A 100 -22.89 -3.42 13.11
CA SER A 100 -23.85 -3.41 14.21
C SER A 100 -25.21 -3.79 13.63
N SER A 101 -25.44 -5.09 13.52
CA SER A 101 -26.77 -5.66 13.36
C SER A 101 -27.53 -5.34 14.63
N THR A 102 -28.14 -4.16 14.72
CA THR A 102 -29.18 -3.89 15.71
C THR A 102 -30.35 -4.80 15.36
N ILE A 103 -30.35 -6.01 15.92
CA ILE A 103 -31.53 -6.86 15.94
C ILE A 103 -32.57 -6.08 16.73
N ALA A 104 -33.55 -5.50 16.03
CA ALA A 104 -34.73 -4.95 16.68
C ALA A 104 -35.36 -6.07 17.51
N PRO A 105 -35.65 -5.88 18.80
CA PRO A 105 -36.34 -6.89 19.57
C PRO A 105 -37.72 -7.08 18.95
N SER A 106 -37.93 -8.24 18.33
CA SER A 106 -39.26 -8.75 18.00
C SER A 106 -40.00 -8.93 19.33
N GLY A 107 -40.82 -7.93 19.67
CA GLY A 107 -41.68 -7.96 20.85
C GLY A 107 -42.74 -9.05 20.74
N PRO A 108 -43.08 -9.75 21.83
CA PRO A 108 -44.11 -10.77 21.82
C PRO A 108 -45.53 -10.18 21.85
N THR A 109 -46.44 -10.93 21.23
CA THR A 109 -47.92 -10.92 21.27
C THR A 109 -48.61 -10.31 22.49
N GLY A 110 -49.72 -9.61 22.25
CA GLY A 110 -50.67 -9.19 23.29
C GLY A 110 -51.97 -8.62 22.70
N ASP A 111 -52.88 -9.53 22.34
CA ASP A 111 -54.29 -9.28 22.06
C ASP A 111 -55.02 -9.02 23.39
N VAL A 112 -55.64 -7.85 23.58
CA VAL A 112 -56.64 -7.60 24.66
C VAL A 112 -57.54 -6.39 24.36
N ASP A 113 -58.77 -6.72 23.97
CA ASP A 113 -60.08 -6.14 24.30
C ASP A 113 -60.33 -4.61 24.24
N ALA A 114 -61.18 -4.23 23.28
CA ALA A 114 -61.81 -2.92 23.16
C ALA A 114 -63.08 -2.83 24.02
N ASN A 115 -62.94 -2.33 25.26
CA ASN A 115 -64.10 -1.94 26.07
C ASN A 115 -64.43 -0.45 25.84
N ARG A 116 -65.47 -0.20 25.04
CA ARG A 116 -66.01 1.12 24.71
C ARG A 116 -67.17 1.42 25.67
N GLN A 117 -66.97 2.38 26.58
CA GLN A 117 -68.05 3.12 27.24
C GLN A 117 -68.65 4.15 26.27
#